data_AF-A0A1G1DIQ3-F1
#
_entry.id   AF-A0A1G1DIQ3-F1
#
_cell.length_a   1.000
_cell.length_b   1.000
_cell.length_c   1.000
_cell.angle_alpha   90.00
_cell.angle_beta   90.00
_cell.angle_gamma   90.00
#
_symmetry.space_group_name_H-M   'P 1'
#
loop_
_entity.id
_entity.type
_entity.pdbx_description
1 polymer ?
#
loop_
_entity_poly.entity_id
_entity_poly.type
_entity_poly.pdbx_seq_one_letter_code
_entity_poly.pdbx_strand_id
1 'polypeptide(L)'
;MVISNIPPKFLSLEFHTKFFPSLLFNRLRPKEEEGTSFVPHVSLVFTVAMAFCVILIVKGIPYALANQSIIGWMVGGTGIAGILAIFIFNIYSQWGIKPTYDDFLIGIFFFFVSLGISAGIFNGSLKHSQLLMVWGSLTGLFAGYVIGIFAGLYMQYLGWIAVLLNMLAGVSIIGMVLVDLVLLFG
;
A
#
# COMPACT_ATOMS: atom_id res chain seq x y z
N MET A 1 -1.55 9.99 -26.07
CA MET A 1 -1.18 11.32 -25.58
C MET A 1 0.19 11.18 -24.95
N VAL A 2 1.23 11.76 -25.57
CA VAL A 2 2.61 11.66 -25.05
C VAL A 2 2.68 12.60 -23.84
N ILE A 3 2.68 12.01 -22.64
CA ILE A 3 2.91 12.76 -21.40
C ILE A 3 4.37 13.23 -21.48
N SER A 4 4.62 14.54 -21.33
CA SER A 4 6.00 15.04 -21.27
C SER A 4 6.74 14.33 -20.14
N ASN A 5 7.94 13.80 -20.43
CA ASN A 5 8.78 13.03 -19.49
C ASN A 5 9.20 13.81 -18.22
N ILE A 6 8.78 15.07 -18.07
CA ILE A 6 9.06 15.90 -16.90
C ILE A 6 7.71 16.22 -16.24
N PRO A 7 7.48 15.80 -14.98
CA PRO A 7 6.24 16.12 -14.28
C PRO A 7 6.14 17.63 -13.99
N PRO A 8 4.96 18.24 -14.13
CA PRO A 8 4.72 19.61 -13.67
C PRO A 8 4.99 19.75 -12.17
N LYS A 9 5.20 20.98 -11.68
CA LYS A 9 5.39 21.23 -10.24
C LYS A 9 4.20 20.68 -9.45
N PHE A 10 4.44 19.99 -8.34
CA PHE A 10 3.39 19.35 -7.54
C PHE A 10 2.23 20.31 -7.22
N LEU A 11 2.53 21.50 -6.69
CA LEU A 11 1.51 22.52 -6.35
C LEU A 11 0.85 23.20 -7.55
N SER A 12 1.21 22.86 -8.79
CA SER A 12 0.62 23.46 -9.97
C SER A 12 -0.77 22.88 -10.24
N LEU A 13 -1.69 23.74 -10.68
CA LEU A 13 -3.03 23.31 -11.07
C LEU A 13 -2.99 22.31 -12.23
N GLU A 14 -2.01 22.44 -13.12
CA GLU A 14 -1.77 21.52 -14.23
C GLU A 14 -1.44 20.09 -13.74
N PHE A 15 -0.67 19.96 -12.65
CA PHE A 15 -0.36 18.67 -12.05
C PHE A 15 -1.65 17.95 -11.61
N HIS A 16 -2.50 18.64 -10.87
CA HIS A 16 -3.70 18.04 -10.26
C HIS A 16 -4.88 17.87 -11.22
N THR A 17 -4.97 18.67 -12.28
CA THR A 17 -6.12 18.65 -13.21
C THR A 17 -5.86 17.88 -14.50
N LYS A 18 -4.62 17.81 -14.98
CA LYS A 18 -4.28 17.17 -16.24
C LYS A 18 -3.34 15.99 -16.04
N PHE A 19 -2.16 16.25 -15.48
CA PHE A 19 -1.09 15.25 -15.42
C PHE A 19 -1.49 14.05 -14.54
N PHE A 20 -1.79 14.27 -13.27
CA PHE A 20 -2.05 13.18 -12.32
C PHE A 20 -3.33 12.38 -12.63
N PRO A 21 -4.47 13.01 -13.00
CA PRO A 21 -5.63 12.25 -13.45
C PRO A 21 -5.32 11.39 -14.68
N SER A 22 -4.61 11.92 -15.68
CA SER A 22 -4.25 11.15 -16.87
C SER A 22 -3.34 9.96 -16.54
N LEU A 23 -2.43 10.13 -15.58
CA LEU A 23 -1.59 9.07 -15.06
C LEU A 23 -2.43 7.98 -14.39
N LEU A 24 -3.38 8.34 -13.51
CA LEU A 24 -4.26 7.38 -12.86
C LEU A 24 -5.09 6.60 -13.89
N PHE A 25 -5.69 7.28 -14.87
CA PHE A 25 -6.46 6.63 -15.93
C PHE A 25 -5.63 5.68 -16.78
N ASN A 26 -4.41 6.07 -17.15
CA ASN A 26 -3.51 5.20 -17.90
C ASN A 26 -3.08 3.96 -17.11
N ARG A 27 -3.05 4.04 -15.77
CA ARG A 27 -2.70 2.92 -14.88
C ARG A 27 -3.87 2.00 -14.60
N LEU A 28 -5.10 2.50 -14.66
CA LEU A 28 -6.32 1.70 -14.56
C LEU A 28 -6.62 0.93 -15.85
N ARG A 29 -6.08 1.38 -16.99
CA ARG A 29 -6.21 0.63 -18.25
C ARG A 29 -5.34 -0.63 -18.20
N PRO A 30 -5.87 -1.80 -18.60
CA PRO A 30 -5.08 -3.01 -18.73
C PRO A 30 -3.95 -2.73 -19.73
N LYS A 31 -2.69 -2.91 -19.29
CA LYS A 31 -1.55 -2.91 -20.20
C LYS A 31 -1.61 -4.19 -21.02
N GLU A 32 -1.54 -4.08 -22.34
CA GLU A 32 -1.29 -5.23 -23.20
C GLU A 32 0.06 -5.82 -22.78
N GLU A 33 0.05 -7.08 -22.32
CA GLU A 33 1.26 -7.77 -21.88
C GLU A 33 2.16 -8.02 -23.10
N GLU A 34 3.18 -7.19 -23.29
CA GLU A 34 4.30 -7.52 -24.16
C GLU A 34 5.07 -8.67 -23.51
N GLY A 35 4.93 -9.88 -24.09
CA GLY A 35 5.86 -11.01 -24.08
C GLY A 35 6.51 -11.40 -22.75
N THR A 36 6.24 -12.62 -22.27
CA THR A 36 6.79 -13.24 -21.05
C THR A 36 8.31 -13.11 -20.92
N SER A 37 8.80 -11.98 -20.39
CA SER A 37 10.21 -11.81 -20.06
C SER A 37 10.48 -12.51 -18.73
N PHE A 38 11.56 -13.27 -18.68
CA PHE A 38 12.08 -14.10 -17.58
C PHE A 38 12.49 -13.32 -16.31
N VAL A 39 11.85 -12.18 -16.02
CA VAL A 39 11.98 -11.38 -14.80
C VAL A 39 11.25 -11.95 -13.55
N PRO A 40 10.34 -12.96 -13.57
CA PRO A 40 9.61 -13.37 -12.37
C PRO A 40 10.41 -14.22 -11.37
N HIS A 41 11.64 -14.65 -11.68
CA HIS A 41 12.38 -15.54 -10.77
C HIS A 41 12.77 -14.87 -9.45
N VAL A 42 13.21 -13.61 -9.48
CA VAL A 42 13.64 -12.90 -8.27
C VAL A 42 12.44 -12.58 -7.37
N SER A 43 11.32 -12.11 -7.95
CA SER A 43 10.09 -11.84 -7.21
C SER A 43 9.48 -13.12 -6.64
N LEU A 44 9.50 -14.24 -7.36
CA LEU A 44 9.00 -15.52 -6.89
C LEU A 44 9.83 -16.07 -5.71
N VAL A 45 11.16 -15.97 -5.77
CA VAL A 45 12.04 -16.41 -4.67
C VAL A 45 11.76 -15.64 -3.39
N PHE A 46 11.66 -14.30 -3.46
CA PHE A 46 11.31 -13.48 -2.29
C PHE A 46 9.90 -13.77 -1.77
N THR A 47 8.94 -14.05 -2.67
CA THR A 47 7.57 -14.42 -2.29
C THR A 47 7.56 -15.73 -1.50
N VAL A 48 8.25 -16.76 -2.01
CA VAL A 48 8.31 -18.08 -1.37
C VAL A 48 9.06 -18.00 -0.03
N ALA A 49 10.18 -17.27 0.02
CA ALA A 49 10.94 -17.07 1.25
C ALA A 49 10.10 -16.33 2.31
N MET A 50 9.36 -15.30 1.92
CA MET A 50 8.45 -14.56 2.81
C MET A 50 7.34 -15.47 3.33
N ALA A 51 6.70 -16.25 2.46
CA ALA A 51 5.65 -17.20 2.85
C ALA A 51 6.17 -18.22 3.87
N PHE A 52 7.37 -18.75 3.65
CA PHE A 52 8.01 -19.68 4.59
C PHE A 52 8.26 -19.01 5.95
N CYS A 53 8.80 -17.78 5.97
CA CYS A 53 9.02 -17.04 7.21
C CYS A 53 7.71 -16.80 7.97
N VAL A 54 6.63 -16.43 7.28
CA VAL A 54 5.30 -16.26 7.89
C VAL A 54 4.80 -17.56 8.51
N ILE A 55 4.95 -18.71 7.83
CA ILE A 55 4.57 -20.02 8.37
C ILE A 55 5.35 -20.33 9.66
N LEU A 56 6.66 -20.07 9.67
CA LEU A 56 7.49 -20.27 10.86
C LEU A 56 7.03 -19.42 12.04
N ILE A 57 6.62 -18.17 11.80
CA ILE A 57 6.07 -17.27 12.83
C ILE A 57 4.73 -17.79 13.35
N VAL A 58 3.79 -18.06 12.43
CA VAL A 58 2.42 -18.47 12.75
C VAL A 58 2.37 -19.81 13.48
N LYS A 59 3.33 -20.72 13.23
CA LYS A 59 3.43 -21.99 13.95
C LYS A 59 4.33 -21.89 15.18
N GLY A 60 5.48 -21.22 15.06
CA GLY A 60 6.52 -21.17 16.09
C GLY A 60 6.11 -20.38 17.32
N ILE A 61 5.58 -19.16 17.14
CA ILE A 61 5.23 -18.29 18.28
C ILE A 61 4.11 -18.90 19.13
N PRO A 62 2.97 -19.34 18.58
CA PRO A 62 1.92 -19.96 19.39
C PRO A 62 2.41 -21.22 20.10
N TYR A 63 3.23 -22.03 19.44
CA TYR A 63 3.82 -23.22 20.05
C TYR A 63 4.76 -22.88 21.22
N ALA A 64 5.57 -21.82 21.06
CA ALA A 64 6.46 -21.31 22.10
C ALA A 64 5.68 -20.85 23.33
N LEU A 65 4.60 -20.08 23.10
CA LEU A 65 3.75 -19.55 24.17
C LEU A 65 2.96 -20.66 24.88
N ALA A 66 2.38 -21.60 24.13
CA ALA A 66 1.56 -22.67 24.70
C ALA A 66 2.37 -23.70 25.50
N ASN A 67 3.59 -24.02 25.07
CA ASN A 67 4.40 -25.09 25.65
C ASN A 67 5.65 -24.59 26.38
N GLN A 68 5.82 -23.27 26.53
CA GLN A 68 7.05 -22.63 27.04
C GLN A 68 8.32 -23.16 26.36
N SER A 69 8.22 -23.46 25.05
CA SER A 69 9.26 -24.17 24.31
C SER A 69 10.30 -23.21 23.75
N ILE A 70 11.57 -23.43 24.12
CA ILE A 70 12.72 -22.72 23.54
C ILE A 70 12.79 -22.96 22.02
N ILE A 71 12.45 -24.17 21.55
CA ILE A 71 12.44 -24.51 20.13
C ILE A 71 11.40 -23.66 19.38
N GLY A 72 10.21 -23.47 19.97
CA GLY A 72 9.19 -22.59 19.41
C GLY A 72 9.69 -21.15 19.25
N TRP A 73 10.40 -20.63 20.26
CA TRP A 73 11.01 -19.30 20.21
C TRP A 73 12.10 -19.20 19.13
N MET A 74 12.95 -20.22 18.99
CA MET A 74 13.97 -20.26 17.93
C MET A 74 13.33 -20.28 16.54
N VAL A 75 12.30 -21.11 16.33
CA VAL A 75 11.59 -21.21 15.04
C VAL A 75 10.87 -19.91 14.71
N GLY A 76 10.09 -19.36 15.64
CA GLY A 76 9.38 -18.09 15.45
C GLY A 76 10.34 -16.91 15.26
N GLY A 77 11.42 -16.87 16.04
CA GLY A 77 12.47 -15.86 15.94
C GLY A 77 13.21 -15.92 14.60
N THR A 78 13.48 -17.12 14.08
CA THR A 78 14.09 -17.29 12.75
C THR A 78 13.18 -16.75 11.66
N GLY A 79 11.87 -16.99 11.75
CA GLY A 79 10.89 -16.40 10.84
C GLY A 79 10.90 -14.87 10.89
N ILE A 80 10.93 -14.27 12.09
CA ILE A 80 11.01 -12.80 12.24
C ILE A 80 12.31 -12.26 11.64
N ALA A 81 13.46 -12.87 11.95
CA ALA A 81 14.75 -12.47 11.42
C ALA A 81 14.81 -12.58 9.89
N GLY A 82 14.21 -13.62 9.31
CA GLY A 82 14.09 -13.79 7.87
C GLY A 82 13.28 -12.67 7.20
N ILE A 83 12.12 -12.29 7.77
CA ILE A 83 11.33 -11.16 7.28
C ILE A 83 12.15 -9.86 7.34
N LEU A 84 12.82 -9.60 8.46
CA LEU A 84 13.65 -8.40 8.63
C LEU A 84 14.79 -8.35 7.61
N ALA A 85 15.48 -9.48 7.38
CA ALA A 85 16.55 -9.57 6.40
C ALA A 85 16.04 -9.29 4.98
N ILE A 86 14.90 -9.87 4.60
CA ILE A 86 14.25 -9.60 3.31
C ILE A 86 13.89 -8.11 3.18
N PHE A 87 13.32 -7.51 4.24
CA PHE A 87 12.92 -6.11 4.24
C PHE A 87 14.11 -5.16 4.05
N ILE A 88 15.19 -5.38 4.83
CA ILE A 88 16.42 -4.58 4.75
C ILE A 88 17.07 -4.72 3.38
N PHE A 89 17.20 -5.96 2.87
CA PHE A 89 17.80 -6.21 1.58
C PHE A 89 17.02 -5.55 0.44
N ASN A 90 15.68 -5.58 0.50
CA ASN A 90 14.84 -4.97 -0.51
C ASN A 90 15.03 -3.44 -0.56
N ILE A 91 15.00 -2.79 0.61
CA ILE A 91 15.28 -1.35 0.70
C ILE A 91 16.69 -1.03 0.18
N TYR A 92 17.69 -1.81 0.60
CA TYR A 92 19.07 -1.60 0.17
C TYR A 92 19.24 -1.77 -1.35
N SER A 93 18.51 -2.71 -1.95
CA SER A 93 18.52 -2.95 -3.40
C SER A 93 17.97 -1.78 -4.22
N GLN A 94 17.12 -0.94 -3.62
CA GLN A 94 16.54 0.24 -4.25
C GLN A 94 17.32 1.53 -3.93
N TRP A 95 18.40 1.43 -3.15
CA TRP A 95 19.15 2.60 -2.74
C TRP A 95 19.82 3.26 -3.96
N GLY A 96 19.41 4.50 -4.23
CA GLY A 96 19.94 5.31 -5.33
C GLY A 96 19.08 5.30 -6.59
N ILE A 97 18.07 4.43 -6.66
CA ILE A 97 17.06 4.43 -7.73
C ILE A 97 16.01 5.48 -7.37
N LYS A 98 15.78 6.46 -8.25
CA LYS A 98 14.75 7.48 -8.02
C LYS A 98 13.37 6.91 -8.36
N PRO A 99 12.36 7.10 -7.49
CA PRO A 99 11.01 6.66 -7.77
C PRO A 99 10.47 7.44 -8.96
N THR A 100 9.69 6.76 -9.78
CA THR A 100 9.12 7.33 -11.00
C THR A 100 7.60 7.26 -10.93
N TYR A 101 6.96 8.18 -11.65
CA TYR A 101 5.52 8.14 -11.86
C TYR A 101 5.10 6.94 -12.73
N ASP A 102 6.05 6.25 -13.34
CA ASP A 102 5.79 5.06 -14.13
C ASP A 102 5.53 3.80 -13.31
N ASP A 103 5.97 3.74 -12.05
CA ASP A 103 5.68 2.62 -11.16
C ASP A 103 4.78 3.04 -10.00
N PHE A 104 3.94 4.06 -10.24
CA PHE A 104 3.05 4.62 -9.24
C PHE A 104 2.08 3.58 -8.66
N LEU A 105 2.07 3.46 -7.33
CA LEU A 105 1.34 2.43 -6.59
C LEU A 105 -0.11 2.88 -6.34
N ILE A 106 -0.99 2.55 -7.29
CA ILE A 106 -2.37 3.07 -7.35
C ILE A 106 -3.25 2.58 -6.19
N GLY A 107 -3.07 1.34 -5.75
CA GLY A 107 -3.80 0.76 -4.62
C GLY A 107 -3.44 1.45 -3.31
N ILE A 108 -2.16 1.78 -3.11
CA ILE A 108 -1.72 2.59 -1.97
C ILE A 108 -2.34 3.99 -2.03
N PHE A 109 -2.33 4.64 -3.19
CA PHE A 109 -2.96 5.95 -3.37
C PHE A 109 -4.44 5.92 -2.99
N PHE A 110 -5.23 5.01 -3.58
CA PHE A 110 -6.65 4.92 -3.28
C PHE A 110 -6.92 4.50 -1.84
N PHE A 111 -6.05 3.68 -1.24
CA PHE A 111 -6.16 3.31 0.16
C PHE A 111 -6.07 4.53 1.07
N PHE A 112 -5.10 5.42 0.87
CA PHE A 112 -5.00 6.65 1.68
C PHE A 112 -6.16 7.62 1.44
N VAL A 113 -6.65 7.72 0.20
CA VAL A 113 -7.84 8.51 -0.12
C VAL A 113 -9.06 7.95 0.64
N SER A 114 -9.32 6.65 0.54
CA SER A 114 -10.42 5.97 1.24
C SER A 114 -10.27 6.09 2.75
N LEU A 115 -9.09 5.81 3.29
CA LEU A 115 -8.81 5.92 4.73
C LEU A 115 -9.10 7.34 5.26
N GLY A 116 -8.75 8.38 4.50
CA GLY A 116 -9.05 9.76 4.84
C GLY A 116 -10.56 10.02 4.92
N ILE A 117 -11.33 9.53 3.95
CA ILE A 117 -12.80 9.61 3.97
C ILE A 117 -13.35 8.84 5.18
N SER A 118 -12.95 7.57 5.36
CA SER A 118 -13.40 6.70 6.45
C SER A 118 -13.11 7.30 7.83
N ALA A 119 -11.95 7.93 8.01
CA ALA A 119 -11.61 8.63 9.25
C ALA A 119 -12.57 9.80 9.54
N GLY A 120 -12.97 10.53 8.50
CA GLY A 120 -13.98 11.59 8.59
C GLY A 120 -15.37 11.05 8.95
N ILE A 121 -15.80 9.97 8.30
CA ILE A 121 -17.06 9.27 8.57
C ILE A 121 -17.09 8.80 10.02
N PHE A 122 -16.05 8.09 10.45
CA PHE A 122 -15.91 7.56 11.79
C PHE A 122 -15.97 8.66 12.87
N ASN A 123 -15.20 9.74 12.71
CA ASN A 123 -15.21 10.86 13.64
C ASN A 123 -16.57 11.59 13.69
N GLY A 124 -17.26 11.72 12.55
CA GLY A 124 -18.61 12.28 12.49
C GLY A 124 -19.66 11.40 13.15
N SER A 125 -19.57 10.08 12.95
CA SER A 125 -20.45 9.07 13.54
C SER A 125 -20.34 9.04 15.06
N LEU A 126 -19.12 9.08 15.61
CA LEU A 126 -18.88 9.16 17.07
C LEU A 126 -19.53 10.36 17.75
N LYS A 127 -19.72 11.47 17.02
CA LYS A 127 -20.28 12.72 17.55
C LYS A 127 -21.73 12.96 17.10
N HIS A 128 -22.35 11.98 16.44
CA HIS A 128 -23.70 12.06 15.86
C HIS A 128 -23.98 13.35 15.07
N SER A 129 -22.95 13.91 14.42
CA SER A 129 -23.04 15.18 13.71
C SER A 129 -22.76 14.97 12.24
N GLN A 130 -23.81 15.11 11.43
CA GLN A 130 -23.73 15.02 9.97
C GLN A 130 -22.78 16.08 9.39
N LEU A 131 -22.75 17.27 9.99
CA LEU A 131 -21.88 18.35 9.53
C LEU A 131 -20.40 18.02 9.78
N LEU A 132 -20.06 17.48 10.95
CA LEU A 132 -18.71 17.02 11.24
C LEU A 132 -18.31 15.83 10.37
N MET A 133 -19.26 14.96 10.03
CA MET A 133 -19.04 13.85 9.11
C MET A 133 -18.64 14.35 7.72
N VAL A 134 -19.39 15.30 7.15
CA VAL A 134 -19.12 15.85 5.82
C VAL A 134 -17.80 16.61 5.78
N TRP A 135 -17.58 17.55 6.71
CA TRP A 135 -16.34 18.34 6.75
C TRP A 135 -15.12 17.50 7.14
N GLY A 136 -15.29 16.54 8.05
CA GLY A 136 -14.24 15.59 8.41
C GLY A 136 -13.85 14.71 7.22
N SER A 137 -14.84 14.25 6.44
CA SER A 137 -14.57 13.45 5.24
C SER A 137 -13.91 14.27 4.14
N LEU A 138 -14.30 15.55 3.97
CA LEU A 138 -13.70 16.44 2.98
C LEU A 138 -12.23 16.77 3.32
N THR A 139 -11.97 17.08 4.58
CA THR A 139 -10.60 17.35 5.06
C THR A 139 -9.75 16.09 5.01
N GLY A 140 -10.30 14.94 5.41
CA GLY A 140 -9.70 13.63 5.29
C GLY A 140 -9.40 13.24 3.84
N LEU A 141 -10.32 13.49 2.91
CA LEU A 141 -10.12 13.29 1.47
C LEU A 141 -8.93 14.10 0.95
N PHE A 142 -8.86 15.39 1.30
CA PHE A 142 -7.75 16.25 0.86
C PHE A 142 -6.41 15.79 1.43
N ALA A 143 -6.37 15.47 2.73
CA ALA A 143 -5.18 14.93 3.38
C ALA A 143 -4.77 13.59 2.76
N GLY A 144 -5.73 12.68 2.59
CA GLY A 144 -5.54 11.36 1.98
C GLY A 144 -5.09 11.44 0.53
N TYR A 145 -5.56 12.41 -0.24
CA TYR A 145 -5.11 12.68 -1.60
C TYR A 145 -3.62 13.09 -1.63
N VAL A 146 -3.22 14.06 -0.82
CA VAL A 146 -1.83 14.54 -0.77
C VAL A 146 -0.91 13.44 -0.25
N ILE A 147 -1.25 12.82 0.88
CA ILE A 147 -0.48 11.72 1.47
C ILE A 147 -0.44 10.54 0.50
N GLY A 148 -1.54 10.21 -0.16
CA GLY A 148 -1.63 9.12 -1.13
C GLY A 148 -0.71 9.32 -2.33
N ILE A 149 -0.56 10.55 -2.84
CA ILE A 149 0.40 10.84 -3.93
C ILE A 149 1.82 10.59 -3.46
N PHE A 150 2.18 11.08 -2.28
CA PHE A 150 3.50 10.87 -1.74
C PHE A 150 3.75 9.40 -1.41
N ALA A 151 2.81 8.72 -0.78
CA ALA A 151 2.92 7.30 -0.45
C ALA A 151 3.03 6.44 -1.72
N GLY A 152 2.20 6.71 -2.73
CA GLY A 152 2.22 5.98 -4.00
C GLY A 152 3.54 6.11 -4.78
N LEU A 153 4.30 7.19 -4.55
CA LEU A 153 5.61 7.42 -5.13
C LEU A 153 6.75 6.90 -4.23
N TYR A 154 6.75 7.26 -2.96
CA TYR A 154 7.84 6.96 -2.03
C TYR A 154 7.85 5.51 -1.55
N MET A 155 6.71 4.82 -1.51
CA MET A 155 6.68 3.40 -1.13
C MET A 155 7.39 2.51 -2.15
N GLN A 156 7.69 3.02 -3.35
CA GLN A 156 8.53 2.32 -4.34
C GLN A 156 9.92 1.98 -3.80
N TYR A 157 10.44 2.73 -2.82
CA TYR A 157 11.71 2.40 -2.15
C TYR A 157 11.66 1.08 -1.36
N LEU A 158 10.47 0.52 -1.12
CA LEU A 158 10.32 -0.82 -0.54
C LEU A 158 10.48 -1.94 -1.58
N GLY A 159 10.70 -1.58 -2.86
CA GLY A 159 10.89 -2.52 -3.96
C GLY A 159 9.72 -3.49 -4.11
N TRP A 160 10.00 -4.79 -4.14
CA TRP A 160 8.96 -5.82 -4.31
C TRP A 160 7.90 -5.82 -3.21
N ILE A 161 8.24 -5.41 -1.98
CA ILE A 161 7.26 -5.32 -0.89
C ILE A 161 6.20 -4.27 -1.19
N ALA A 162 6.57 -3.20 -1.90
CA ALA A 162 5.63 -2.16 -2.30
C ALA A 162 4.50 -2.72 -3.18
N VAL A 163 4.81 -3.70 -4.04
CA VAL A 163 3.84 -4.37 -4.91
C VAL A 163 2.84 -5.17 -4.08
N LEU A 164 3.31 -5.94 -3.10
CA LEU A 164 2.44 -6.67 -2.18
C LEU A 164 1.54 -5.74 -1.37
N LEU A 165 2.13 -4.69 -0.80
CA LEU A 165 1.38 -3.68 -0.04
C LEU A 165 0.34 -2.99 -0.92
N ASN A 166 0.66 -2.72 -2.18
CA ASN A 166 -0.27 -2.12 -3.12
C ASN A 166 -1.48 -3.03 -3.43
N MET A 167 -1.25 -4.34 -3.61
CA MET A 167 -2.32 -5.32 -3.78
C MET A 167 -3.19 -5.41 -2.51
N LEU A 168 -2.55 -5.52 -1.35
CA LEU A 168 -3.24 -5.62 -0.06
C LEU A 168 -4.06 -4.35 0.22
N ALA A 169 -3.48 -3.17 -0.02
CA ALA A 169 -4.14 -1.88 0.09
C ALA A 169 -5.39 -1.81 -0.81
N GLY A 170 -5.28 -2.31 -2.04
CA GLY A 170 -6.40 -2.45 -2.97
C GLY A 170 -7.55 -3.28 -2.38
N VAL A 171 -7.24 -4.44 -1.80
CA VAL A 171 -8.24 -5.31 -1.15
C VAL A 171 -8.82 -4.64 0.10
N SER A 172 -8.00 -3.97 0.91
CA SER A 172 -8.44 -3.29 2.13
C SER A 172 -9.45 -2.18 1.87
N ILE A 173 -9.43 -1.54 0.70
CA ILE A 173 -10.45 -0.54 0.32
C ILE A 173 -11.85 -1.14 0.34
N ILE A 174 -12.02 -2.39 -0.13
CA ILE A 174 -13.32 -3.07 -0.12
C ILE A 174 -13.81 -3.22 1.33
N GLY A 175 -12.93 -3.64 2.23
CA GLY A 175 -13.24 -3.75 3.65
C GLY A 175 -13.61 -2.41 4.28
N MET A 176 -12.87 -1.34 3.96
CA MET A 176 -13.18 0.01 4.46
C MET A 176 -14.54 0.51 3.98
N VAL A 177 -14.87 0.32 2.69
CA VAL A 177 -16.19 0.70 2.15
C VAL A 177 -17.31 -0.04 2.88
N LEU A 178 -17.15 -1.33 3.17
CA LEU A 178 -18.15 -2.08 3.94
C LEU A 178 -18.32 -1.54 5.36
N VAL A 179 -17.22 -1.22 6.05
CA VAL A 179 -17.25 -0.61 7.39
C VAL A 179 -17.93 0.76 7.35
N ASP A 180 -17.61 1.60 6.37
CA ASP A 180 -18.21 2.92 6.21
C ASP A 180 -19.71 2.85 5.94
N LEU A 181 -20.17 1.88 5.13
CA LEU A 181 -21.60 1.65 4.91
C LEU A 181 -22.31 1.27 6.21
N VAL A 182 -21.70 0.41 7.04
CA VAL A 182 -22.26 0.07 8.36
C VAL A 182 -22.32 1.30 9.25
N LEU A 183 -21.29 2.15 9.27
CA LEU A 183 -21.26 3.38 10.09
C LEU A 183 -22.25 4.46 9.64
N LEU A 184 -22.65 4.47 8.37
CA LEU A 184 -23.58 5.44 7.81
C LEU A 184 -25.05 5.02 7.96
N PHE A 185 -25.33 3.71 7.95
CA PHE A 185 -26.70 3.18 7.93
C PHE A 185 -27.11 2.36 9.15
N GLY A 186 -26.16 1.96 10.00
CA GLY A 186 -26.40 1.24 11.25
C GLY A 186 -26.51 2.18 12.44
#